data_AF-A0A8J6W9G2-F1
#
_entry.id   AF-A0A8J6W9G2-F1
#
_cell.length_a   1.000
_cell.length_b   1.000
_cell.length_c   1.000
_cell.angle_alpha   90.00
_cell.angle_beta   90.00
_cell.angle_gamma   90.00
#
_symmetry.space_group_name_H-M   'P 1'
#
loop_
_entity.id
_entity.type
_entity.pdbx_description
1 polymer ?
#
loop_
_entity_poly.entity_id
_entity_poly.type
_entity_poly.pdbx_seq_one_letter_code
_entity_poly.pdbx_strand_id
1 'polypeptide(L)'
;MTSNYISATLSPQARDEIMGAISAIRAKLPFIIDVAPKVKRSMPKMGDKSRAFVQKALDVAVQHPDFLPRSFDIAELQRDVDLFETIYPLAMAIAQLQADLDDTLAAVGSDAFTAALQVYRHAKAHGDGSGLDTLVEELGQRFDRQPRKKAPAEAAM
;
A
#
# COMPACT_ATOMS: atom_id res chain seq x y z
N MET A 1 -25.29 0.24 17.26
CA MET A 1 -25.34 1.06 16.03
C MET A 1 -24.36 0.44 15.05
N THR A 2 -24.81 0.02 13.86
CA THR A 2 -23.88 -0.34 12.79
C THR A 2 -23.40 0.97 12.18
N SER A 3 -22.14 1.31 12.42
CA SER A 3 -21.51 2.43 11.74
C SER A 3 -21.52 2.14 10.24
N ASN A 4 -21.96 3.12 9.45
CA ASN A 4 -21.78 3.16 8.00
C ASN A 4 -20.70 4.21 7.74
N TYR A 5 -19.47 3.77 7.45
CA TYR A 5 -18.31 4.64 7.33
C TYR A 5 -18.31 5.40 6.00
N ILE A 6 -18.84 4.81 4.92
CA ILE A 6 -18.84 5.46 3.60
C ILE A 6 -20.05 5.05 2.74
N SER A 7 -20.60 6.03 2.01
CA SER A 7 -21.65 5.83 1.02
C SER A 7 -21.28 6.59 -0.26
N ALA A 8 -20.57 5.92 -1.16
CA ALA A 8 -20.09 6.51 -2.41
C ALA A 8 -20.23 5.53 -3.58
N THR A 9 -20.28 6.07 -4.80
CA THR A 9 -20.22 5.29 -6.04
C THR A 9 -19.17 5.89 -6.97
N LEU A 10 -18.53 5.05 -7.77
CA LEU A 10 -17.58 5.45 -8.79
C LEU A 10 -18.18 5.11 -10.16
N SER A 11 -18.33 6.09 -11.04
CA SER A 11 -18.87 5.85 -12.38
C SER A 11 -17.88 5.02 -13.23
N PRO A 12 -18.36 4.22 -14.19
CA PRO A 12 -17.48 3.49 -15.11
C PRO A 12 -16.50 4.40 -15.85
N GLN A 13 -16.98 5.56 -16.32
CA GLN A 13 -16.14 6.55 -16.99
C GLN A 13 -15.01 7.05 -16.09
N ALA A 14 -15.31 7.44 -14.84
CA ALA A 14 -14.29 7.93 -13.91
C ALA A 14 -13.27 6.84 -13.57
N ARG A 15 -13.71 5.58 -13.43
CA ARG A 15 -12.81 4.43 -13.25
C ARG A 15 -11.83 4.30 -14.42
N ASP A 16 -12.32 4.39 -15.66
CA ASP A 16 -11.49 4.23 -16.85
C ASP A 16 -10.50 5.40 -17.01
N GLU A 17 -10.94 6.63 -16.72
CA GLU A 17 -10.08 7.82 -16.69
C GLU A 17 -8.96 7.70 -15.66
N ILE A 18 -9.25 7.20 -14.45
CA ILE A 18 -8.24 6.94 -13.41
C ILE A 18 -7.23 5.88 -13.86
N MET A 19 -7.70 4.78 -14.47
CA MET A 19 -6.80 3.75 -15.00
C MET A 19 -5.92 4.27 -16.16
N GLY A 20 -6.48 5.16 -16.99
CA GLY A 20 -5.74 5.90 -18.01
C GLY A 20 -4.65 6.79 -17.40
N ALA A 21 -4.97 7.53 -16.34
CA ALA A 21 -4.01 8.39 -15.64
C ALA A 21 -2.86 7.59 -15.02
N ILE A 22 -3.14 6.44 -14.39
CA ILE A 22 -2.10 5.54 -13.85
C ILE A 22 -1.16 5.06 -14.97
N SER A 23 -1.72 4.70 -16.12
CA SER A 23 -0.95 4.27 -17.29
C SER A 23 -0.10 5.42 -17.85
N ALA A 24 -0.64 6.64 -17.90
CA ALA A 24 0.09 7.83 -18.33
C ALA A 24 1.25 8.17 -17.38
N ILE A 25 1.07 8.06 -16.06
CA ILE A 25 2.13 8.24 -15.06
C ILE A 25 3.27 7.25 -15.33
N ARG A 26 2.95 5.96 -15.51
CA ARG A 26 3.97 4.93 -15.82
C ARG A 26 4.71 5.25 -17.12
N ALA A 27 4.01 5.70 -18.16
CA ALA A 27 4.64 6.07 -19.44
C ALA A 27 5.59 7.29 -19.32
N LYS A 28 5.32 8.22 -18.40
CA LYS A 28 6.20 9.38 -18.11
C LYS A 28 7.40 9.05 -17.22
N LEU A 29 7.43 7.86 -16.64
CA LEU A 29 8.49 7.39 -15.76
C LEU A 29 9.15 6.13 -16.34
N PRO A 30 9.78 6.20 -17.54
CA PRO A 30 10.29 5.01 -18.24
C PRO A 30 11.45 4.30 -17.51
N PHE A 31 12.02 4.94 -16.49
CA PHE A 31 13.17 4.46 -15.71
C PHE A 31 12.78 3.82 -14.37
N ILE A 32 11.49 3.75 -14.01
CA ILE A 32 11.10 3.05 -12.77
C ILE A 32 11.28 1.54 -12.92
N ILE A 33 11.79 0.92 -11.86
CA ILE A 33 12.13 -0.50 -11.83
C ILE A 33 11.38 -1.21 -10.72
N ASP A 34 11.16 -2.51 -10.91
CA ASP A 34 10.75 -3.41 -9.84
C ASP A 34 11.99 -4.12 -9.28
N VAL A 35 12.26 -3.90 -8.00
CA VAL A 35 13.42 -4.48 -7.31
C VAL A 35 12.93 -5.55 -6.36
N ALA A 36 13.44 -6.77 -6.54
CA ALA A 36 13.12 -7.89 -5.67
C ALA A 36 13.30 -7.51 -4.18
N PRO A 37 12.37 -7.87 -3.27
CA PRO A 37 12.39 -7.41 -1.89
C PRO A 37 13.71 -7.69 -1.15
N LYS A 38 14.37 -8.82 -1.46
CA LYS A 38 15.67 -9.19 -0.90
C LYS A 38 16.77 -8.19 -1.30
N VAL A 39 16.81 -7.82 -2.59
CA VAL A 39 17.78 -6.86 -3.14
C VAL A 39 17.49 -5.46 -2.60
N LYS A 40 16.22 -5.04 -2.58
CA LYS A 40 15.82 -3.74 -2.04
C LYS A 40 16.20 -3.56 -0.57
N ARG A 41 16.20 -4.65 0.22
CA ARG A 41 16.62 -4.62 1.63
C ARG A 41 18.12 -4.45 1.83
N SER A 42 18.95 -4.94 0.91
CA SER A 42 20.42 -4.84 0.98
C SER A 42 21.00 -3.54 0.44
N MET A 43 20.23 -2.77 -0.34
CA MET A 43 20.67 -1.48 -0.86
C MET A 43 20.88 -0.45 0.26
N PRO A 44 21.95 0.37 0.21
CA PRO A 44 22.02 1.59 0.99
C PRO A 44 20.80 2.45 0.69
N LYS A 45 20.13 2.94 1.74
CA LYS A 45 18.86 3.67 1.60
C LYS A 45 19.10 5.15 1.82
N MET A 46 18.64 5.95 0.88
CA MET A 46 18.53 7.38 1.04
C MET A 46 17.10 7.72 1.48
N GLY A 47 16.95 8.22 2.70
CA GLY A 47 15.74 8.89 3.17
C GLY A 47 16.03 10.35 3.53
N ASP A 48 15.09 11.04 4.18
CA ASP A 48 15.22 12.47 4.53
C ASP A 48 16.52 12.79 5.28
N LYS A 49 16.90 11.95 6.25
CA LYS A 49 18.09 12.17 7.09
C LYS A 49 19.41 12.10 6.32
N SER A 50 19.44 11.35 5.22
CA SER A 50 20.63 11.19 4.36
C SER A 50 20.65 12.16 3.18
N ARG A 51 19.54 12.84 2.87
CA ARG A 51 19.46 13.76 1.73
C ARG A 51 20.47 14.90 1.82
N ALA A 52 20.51 15.55 2.99
CA ALA A 52 21.47 16.61 3.27
C ALA A 52 22.94 16.13 3.19
N PHE A 53 23.21 14.89 3.62
CA PHE A 53 24.53 14.29 3.51
C PHE A 53 24.94 14.10 2.04
N VAL A 54 24.07 13.52 1.21
CA VAL A 54 24.37 13.27 -0.21
C VAL A 54 24.56 14.59 -0.97
N GLN A 55 23.70 15.59 -0.73
CA GLN A 55 23.88 16.92 -1.33
C GLN A 55 25.23 17.53 -0.94
N LYS A 56 25.58 17.46 0.36
CA LYS A 56 26.87 18.00 0.81
C LYS A 56 28.06 17.25 0.22
N ALA A 57 27.95 15.94 0.06
CA ALA A 57 28.99 15.13 -0.58
C ALA A 57 29.18 15.51 -2.05
N LEU A 58 28.09 15.74 -2.78
CA LEU A 58 28.12 16.26 -4.15
C LEU A 58 28.78 17.65 -4.22
N ASP A 59 28.42 18.57 -3.33
CA ASP A 59 29.04 19.90 -3.27
C ASP A 59 30.57 19.81 -3.09
N VAL A 60 31.01 18.93 -2.18
CA VAL A 60 32.45 18.68 -1.92
C VAL A 60 33.12 18.07 -3.15
N ALA A 61 32.46 17.11 -3.82
CA ALA A 61 32.99 16.49 -5.04
C ALA A 61 33.17 17.51 -6.18
N VAL A 62 32.19 18.40 -6.38
CA VAL A 62 32.24 19.44 -7.42
C VAL A 62 33.29 20.52 -7.10
N GLN A 63 33.41 20.93 -5.83
CA GLN A 63 34.37 21.97 -5.42
C GLN A 63 35.82 21.48 -5.40
N HIS A 64 36.03 20.20 -5.13
CA HIS A 64 37.36 19.61 -4.97
C HIS A 64 37.49 18.31 -5.76
N PRO A 65 37.36 18.31 -7.10
CA PRO A 65 37.37 17.06 -7.87
C PRO A 65 38.69 16.28 -7.76
N ASP A 66 39.81 16.96 -7.51
CA ASP A 66 41.15 16.38 -7.52
C ASP A 66 41.42 15.37 -6.38
N PHE A 67 40.65 15.39 -5.28
CA PHE A 67 40.80 14.37 -4.22
C PHE A 67 40.16 13.04 -4.60
N LEU A 68 39.26 13.03 -5.58
CA LEU A 68 38.57 11.84 -6.03
C LEU A 68 39.43 11.08 -7.06
N PRO A 69 39.33 9.74 -7.10
CA PRO A 69 39.94 8.95 -8.16
C PRO A 69 39.44 9.40 -9.54
N ARG A 70 40.31 9.36 -10.57
CA ARG A 70 39.93 9.68 -11.96
C ARG A 70 38.77 8.84 -12.51
N SER A 71 38.51 7.68 -11.91
CA SER A 71 37.41 6.78 -12.28
C SER A 71 36.06 7.19 -11.66
N PHE A 72 36.02 8.18 -10.77
CA PHE A 72 34.78 8.62 -10.13
C PHE A 72 34.02 9.56 -11.05
N ASP A 73 32.75 9.26 -11.30
CA ASP A 73 31.88 10.06 -12.17
C ASP A 73 31.03 11.04 -11.33
N ILE A 74 31.53 12.27 -11.19
CA ILE A 74 30.82 13.35 -10.49
C ILE A 74 29.53 13.73 -11.23
N ALA A 75 29.50 13.62 -12.56
CA ALA A 75 28.34 13.96 -13.36
C ALA A 75 27.21 12.93 -13.22
N GLU A 76 27.55 11.64 -13.03
CA GLU A 76 26.56 10.61 -12.66
C GLU A 76 25.99 10.89 -11.26
N LEU A 77 26.84 11.20 -10.26
CA LEU A 77 26.36 11.55 -8.92
C LEU A 77 25.39 12.74 -8.95
N GLN A 78 25.71 13.78 -9.70
CA GLN A 78 24.83 14.94 -9.88
C GLN A 78 23.49 14.53 -10.50
N ARG A 79 23.49 13.72 -11.56
CA ARG A 79 22.28 13.22 -12.21
C ARG A 79 21.40 12.41 -11.26
N ASP A 80 21.99 11.56 -10.43
CA ASP A 80 21.26 10.75 -9.45
C ASP A 80 20.63 11.62 -8.36
N VAL A 81 21.36 12.62 -7.86
CA VAL A 81 20.83 13.58 -6.89
C VAL A 81 19.65 14.35 -7.49
N ASP A 82 19.83 14.97 -8.65
CA ASP A 82 18.77 15.74 -9.31
C ASP A 82 17.53 14.90 -9.61
N LEU A 83 17.73 13.65 -10.05
CA LEU A 83 16.64 12.73 -10.27
C LEU A 83 15.90 12.41 -8.96
N PHE A 84 16.63 12.11 -7.88
CA PHE A 84 16.04 11.85 -6.57
C PHE A 84 15.20 13.05 -6.10
N GLU A 85 15.74 14.26 -6.15
CA GLU A 85 15.06 15.49 -5.75
C GLU A 85 13.75 15.70 -6.53
N THR A 86 13.73 15.32 -7.80
CA THR A 86 12.57 15.44 -8.69
C THR A 86 11.50 14.37 -8.39
N ILE A 87 11.90 13.11 -8.21
CA ILE A 87 10.94 12.00 -8.04
C ILE A 87 10.43 11.87 -6.60
N TYR A 88 11.19 12.32 -5.61
CA TYR A 88 10.83 12.19 -4.19
C TYR A 88 9.46 12.79 -3.84
N PRO A 89 9.13 14.05 -4.19
CA PRO A 89 7.81 14.61 -3.91
C PRO A 89 6.68 13.88 -4.66
N LEU A 90 6.93 13.37 -5.87
CA LEU A 90 5.96 12.56 -6.61
C LEU A 90 5.67 11.25 -5.89
N ALA A 91 6.72 10.58 -5.39
CA ALA A 91 6.58 9.35 -4.62
C ALA A 91 5.79 9.57 -3.32
N MET A 92 6.02 10.69 -2.63
CA MET A 92 5.25 11.06 -1.42
C MET A 92 3.78 11.32 -1.73
N ALA A 93 3.46 12.04 -2.80
CA ALA A 93 2.08 12.29 -3.21
C ALA A 93 1.33 10.99 -3.58
N ILE A 94 1.99 10.09 -4.31
CA ILE A 94 1.43 8.78 -4.67
C ILE A 94 1.23 7.91 -3.42
N ALA A 95 2.19 7.92 -2.49
CA ALA A 95 2.09 7.17 -1.24
C ALA A 95 0.92 7.65 -0.37
N GLN A 96 0.68 8.96 -0.29
CA GLN A 96 -0.48 9.51 0.42
C GLN A 96 -1.80 9.06 -0.24
N LEU A 97 -1.91 9.19 -1.56
CA LEU A 97 -3.09 8.73 -2.29
C LEU A 97 -3.36 7.23 -2.07
N GLN A 98 -2.31 6.42 -2.05
CA GLN A 98 -2.42 5.00 -1.75
C GLN A 98 -2.95 4.77 -0.32
N ALA A 99 -2.41 5.49 0.67
CA ALA A 99 -2.87 5.36 2.05
C ALA A 99 -4.35 5.74 2.20
N ASP A 100 -4.79 6.84 1.57
CA ASP A 100 -6.19 7.26 1.58
C ASP A 100 -7.12 6.21 0.93
N LEU A 101 -6.65 5.56 -0.14
CA LEU A 101 -7.38 4.45 -0.78
C LEU A 101 -7.42 3.20 0.11
N ASP A 102 -6.33 2.86 0.78
CA ASP A 102 -6.26 1.72 1.70
C ASP A 102 -7.25 1.90 2.87
N ASP A 103 -7.29 3.10 3.46
CA ASP A 103 -8.24 3.46 4.52
C ASP A 103 -9.70 3.41 4.02
N THR A 104 -9.94 3.90 2.79
CA THR A 104 -11.26 3.84 2.16
C THR A 104 -11.70 2.39 1.91
N LEU A 105 -10.80 1.53 1.45
CA LEU A 105 -11.08 0.10 1.25
C LEU A 105 -11.39 -0.60 2.57
N ALA A 106 -10.68 -0.24 3.66
CA ALA A 106 -10.98 -0.76 4.99
C ALA A 106 -12.38 -0.35 5.46
N ALA A 107 -12.77 0.91 5.24
CA ALA A 107 -14.11 1.43 5.56
C ALA A 107 -15.21 0.71 4.77
N VAL A 108 -15.12 0.69 3.43
CA VAL A 108 -16.08 -0.01 2.55
C VAL A 108 -16.18 -1.49 2.91
N GLY A 109 -15.04 -2.14 3.13
CA GLY A 109 -14.98 -3.55 3.50
C GLY A 109 -15.66 -3.82 4.85
N SER A 110 -15.46 -2.95 5.84
CA SER A 110 -16.11 -3.06 7.15
C SER A 110 -17.64 -2.92 7.05
N ASP A 111 -18.13 -1.94 6.28
CA ASP A 111 -19.56 -1.71 6.06
C ASP A 111 -20.21 -2.93 5.38
N ALA A 112 -19.63 -3.38 4.26
CA ALA A 112 -20.11 -4.53 3.51
C ALA A 112 -20.09 -5.81 4.35
N PHE A 113 -19.01 -6.03 5.11
CA PHE A 113 -18.87 -7.22 5.93
C PHE A 113 -19.86 -7.23 7.10
N THR A 114 -20.10 -6.07 7.72
CA THR A 114 -21.10 -5.94 8.80
C THR A 114 -22.51 -6.21 8.30
N ALA A 115 -22.87 -5.67 7.13
CA ALA A 115 -24.16 -5.95 6.48
C ALA A 115 -24.30 -7.44 6.14
N ALA A 116 -23.26 -8.06 5.58
CA ALA A 116 -23.25 -9.50 5.27
C ALA A 116 -23.44 -10.38 6.52
N LEU A 117 -22.84 -10.00 7.67
CA LEU A 117 -23.07 -10.68 8.94
C LEU A 117 -24.52 -10.57 9.41
N GLN A 118 -25.18 -9.43 9.20
CA GLN A 118 -26.60 -9.29 9.52
C GLN A 118 -27.46 -10.22 8.65
N VAL A 119 -27.21 -10.25 7.34
CA VAL A 119 -27.90 -11.17 6.41
C VAL A 119 -27.73 -12.62 6.86
N TYR A 120 -26.50 -13.06 7.14
CA TYR A 120 -26.23 -14.42 7.62
C TYR A 120 -26.98 -14.73 8.94
N ARG A 121 -26.96 -13.81 9.90
CA ARG A 121 -27.67 -13.98 11.18
C ARG A 121 -29.18 -14.11 11.00
N HIS A 122 -29.78 -13.29 10.15
CA HIS A 122 -31.21 -13.36 9.86
C HIS A 122 -31.59 -14.66 9.12
N ALA A 123 -30.80 -15.04 8.11
CA ALA A 123 -31.01 -16.30 7.39
C ALA A 123 -30.88 -17.51 8.33
N LYS A 124 -29.91 -17.53 9.25
CA LYS A 124 -29.77 -18.59 10.24
C LYS A 124 -30.89 -18.63 11.29
N ALA A 125 -31.43 -17.47 11.68
CA ALA A 125 -32.46 -17.39 12.72
C ALA A 125 -33.88 -17.68 12.20
N HIS A 126 -34.13 -17.45 10.91
CA HIS A 126 -35.48 -17.47 10.32
C HIS A 126 -35.58 -18.28 9.01
N GLY A 127 -34.48 -18.92 8.58
CA GLY A 127 -34.39 -19.62 7.30
C GLY A 127 -34.91 -21.05 7.29
N ASP A 128 -35.13 -21.66 8.46
CA ASP A 128 -35.58 -23.05 8.57
C ASP A 128 -36.90 -23.26 7.79
N GLY A 129 -36.87 -24.19 6.84
CA GLY A 129 -38.03 -24.53 6.00
C GLY A 129 -38.28 -23.58 4.82
N SER A 130 -37.43 -22.55 4.62
CA SER A 130 -37.52 -21.60 3.49
C SER A 130 -36.61 -21.94 2.31
N GLY A 131 -35.83 -23.02 2.41
CA GLY A 131 -34.85 -23.43 1.38
C GLY A 131 -33.52 -22.67 1.45
N LEU A 132 -33.29 -21.88 2.51
CA LEU A 132 -32.04 -21.14 2.73
C LEU A 132 -30.95 -21.96 3.45
N ASP A 133 -31.26 -23.19 3.88
CA ASP A 133 -30.39 -24.02 4.72
C ASP A 133 -29.01 -24.25 4.08
N THR A 134 -28.99 -24.60 2.80
CA THR A 134 -27.75 -24.82 2.03
C THR A 134 -26.92 -23.54 1.89
N LEU A 135 -27.57 -22.38 1.68
CA LEU A 135 -26.89 -21.08 1.59
C LEU A 135 -26.34 -20.62 2.94
N VAL A 136 -27.05 -20.91 4.03
CA VAL A 136 -26.56 -20.64 5.40
C VAL A 136 -25.35 -21.51 5.71
N GLU A 137 -25.37 -22.80 5.32
CA GLU A 137 -24.20 -23.69 5.47
C GLU A 137 -22.99 -23.17 4.67
N GLU A 138 -23.18 -22.78 3.40
CA GLU A 138 -22.12 -22.21 2.56
C GLU A 138 -21.51 -20.95 3.16
N LEU A 139 -22.33 -20.00 3.63
CA LEU A 139 -21.84 -18.80 4.33
C LEU A 139 -21.14 -19.16 5.67
N GLY A 140 -21.61 -20.23 6.32
CA GLY A 140 -21.12 -20.76 7.58
C GLY A 140 -19.69 -21.31 7.52
N GLN A 141 -19.27 -21.86 6.37
CA GLN A 141 -17.93 -22.44 6.16
C GLN A 141 -16.78 -21.46 6.50
N ARG A 142 -17.05 -20.15 6.41
CA ARG A 142 -16.11 -19.10 6.82
C ARG A 142 -15.72 -19.20 8.31
N PHE A 143 -16.63 -19.60 9.17
CA PHE A 143 -16.41 -19.66 10.62
C PHE A 143 -15.75 -20.97 11.07
N ASP A 144 -15.86 -22.04 10.28
CA ASP A 144 -15.27 -23.35 10.58
C ASP A 144 -13.73 -23.34 10.55
N ARG A 145 -13.14 -22.38 9.82
CA ARG A 145 -11.69 -22.22 9.68
C ARG A 145 -11.06 -21.35 10.77
N GLN A 146 -11.81 -20.88 11.76
CA GLN A 146 -11.26 -20.02 12.81
C GLN A 146 -10.66 -20.90 13.93
N PRO A 147 -9.32 -21.01 14.08
CA PRO A 147 -8.75 -21.71 15.22
C PRO A 147 -9.21 -21.00 16.49
N ARG A 148 -9.92 -21.72 17.37
CA ARG A 148 -10.24 -21.24 18.72
C ARG A 148 -8.94 -20.77 19.36
N LYS A 149 -8.82 -19.47 19.61
CA LYS A 149 -7.73 -18.88 20.38
C LYS A 149 -7.74 -19.58 21.74
N LYS A 150 -6.78 -20.48 22.00
CA LYS A 150 -6.60 -21.06 23.33
C LYS A 150 -6.37 -19.89 24.29
N ALA A 151 -7.18 -19.82 25.35
CA ALA A 151 -6.96 -18.90 26.45
C ALA A 151 -5.52 -19.08 26.97
N PRO A 152 -4.82 -18.01 27.38
CA PRO A 152 -3.49 -18.15 27.94
C PRO A 152 -3.59 -19.04 29.18
N ALA A 153 -2.85 -20.16 29.18
CA ALA A 153 -2.63 -20.92 30.39
C ALA A 153 -1.82 -20.02 31.34
N GLU A 154 -2.45 -19.68 32.45
CA GLU A 154 -1.86 -19.02 33.61
C GLU A 154 -0.54 -19.74 33.96
N ALA A 155 0.59 -19.05 33.75
CA ALA A 155 1.89 -19.57 34.13
C ALA A 155 1.98 -19.53 35.67
N ALA A 156 1.70 -20.67 36.29
CA ALA A 156 1.96 -20.91 37.69
C ALA A 156 3.45 -21.25 37.89
N MET A 157 4.07 -20.46 38.79
CA MET A 157 5.32 -20.68 39.53
C MET A 157 6.64 -20.53 38.77
#